data_AF-A0A934DXD9-F1
#
_entry.id   AF-A0A934DXD9-F1
#
_cell.length_a   1.000
_cell.length_b   1.000
_cell.length_c   1.000
_cell.angle_alpha   90.00
_cell.angle_beta   90.00
_cell.angle_gamma   90.00
#
_symmetry.space_group_name_H-M   'P 1'
#
loop_
_entity.id
_entity.type
_entity.pdbx_description
1 polymer ?
#
loop_
_entity_poly.entity_id
_entity_poly.type
_entity_poly.pdbx_seq_one_letter_code
_entity_poly.pdbx_strand_id
1 'polypeptide(L)'
;MGYALAAIDCDDHNACTTDGGDGVSCTHSALTGTDCDDSNLCTTDDVCQGGSCAGMAKDCDDNDPCTVDSCEPSTGACAHPVASSGTPCDDGAPCTEDDQCQGSALSCTGTVKSCSDDDSCTADTCDPASGSCQHIGERAGTVCSDDDPCTSGDVCNGTALSCAGAALSCDDGDSCTADSCDMATGECASVALADGAACEDGIPCTQGDHCSAGVCVSGEAVPGCGADAGSVDASSTPTPAPDGGAAPAIDTGCGCGMSGSPAMGLGLIAFCGLFLRRRK
;
A
#
# COMPACT_ATOMS: atom_id res chain seq x y z
N MET A 1 -11.01 60.39 81.65
CA MET A 1 -9.93 59.87 80.80
C MET A 1 -10.19 58.39 80.60
N GLY A 2 -11.10 58.02 79.71
CA GLY A 2 -11.35 56.62 79.35
C GLY A 2 -10.58 56.35 78.08
N TYR A 3 -9.55 55.52 78.16
CA TYR A 3 -8.87 55.01 76.97
C TYR A 3 -9.84 54.01 76.32
N ALA A 4 -10.51 54.41 75.25
CA ALA A 4 -11.20 53.46 74.39
C ALA A 4 -10.11 52.57 73.79
N LEU A 5 -10.07 51.31 74.22
CA LEU A 5 -9.33 50.27 73.52
C LEU A 5 -9.87 50.27 72.08
N ALA A 6 -9.00 50.57 71.12
CA ALA A 6 -9.35 50.39 69.72
C ALA A 6 -9.77 48.93 69.53
N ALA A 7 -10.94 48.69 68.95
CA ALA A 7 -11.35 47.36 68.56
C ALA A 7 -10.24 46.76 67.68
N ILE A 8 -9.87 45.51 67.95
CA ILE A 8 -8.93 44.80 67.07
C ILE A 8 -9.58 44.65 65.70
N ASP A 9 -8.89 45.14 64.67
CA ASP A 9 -9.29 44.93 63.28
C ASP A 9 -8.86 43.52 62.88
N CYS A 10 -9.84 42.70 62.51
CA CYS A 10 -9.63 41.31 62.13
C CYS A 10 -9.82 41.09 60.63
N ASP A 11 -9.91 42.14 59.82
CA ASP A 11 -10.00 42.02 58.36
C ASP A 11 -8.68 41.47 57.79
N ASP A 12 -8.68 40.21 57.34
CA ASP A 12 -7.53 39.58 56.68
C ASP A 12 -7.45 39.87 55.17
N HIS A 13 -8.37 40.71 54.67
CA HIS A 13 -8.52 41.08 53.27
C HIS A 13 -8.74 39.88 52.34
N ASN A 14 -9.23 38.76 52.88
CA ASN A 14 -9.59 37.59 52.10
C ASN A 14 -11.12 37.50 51.98
N ALA A 15 -11.65 37.75 50.78
CA ALA A 15 -13.08 37.65 50.49
C ALA A 15 -13.66 36.24 50.75
N CYS A 16 -12.81 35.22 50.89
CA CYS A 16 -13.18 33.84 51.16
C CYS A 16 -13.04 33.42 52.62
N THR A 17 -12.86 34.35 53.54
CA THR A 17 -12.95 34.12 54.98
C THR A 17 -14.00 35.03 55.59
N THR A 18 -14.65 34.55 56.65
CA THR A 18 -15.41 35.42 57.53
C THR A 18 -14.56 35.77 58.74
N ASP A 19 -14.37 37.07 58.96
CA ASP A 19 -13.58 37.59 60.06
C ASP A 19 -14.43 37.74 61.33
N GLY A 20 -13.94 37.15 62.41
CA GLY A 20 -14.51 37.27 63.75
C GLY A 20 -13.42 37.57 64.76
N GLY A 21 -13.77 38.24 65.85
CA GLY A 21 -12.86 38.45 66.96
C GLY A 21 -13.59 38.52 68.30
N ASP A 22 -12.89 38.12 69.37
CA ASP A 22 -13.39 38.16 70.76
C ASP A 22 -12.87 39.39 71.54
N GLY A 23 -12.26 40.34 70.84
CA GLY A 23 -11.62 41.52 71.42
C GLY A 23 -10.19 41.28 71.93
N VAL A 24 -9.68 40.06 71.86
CA VAL A 24 -8.31 39.66 72.23
C VAL A 24 -7.61 38.93 71.08
N SER A 25 -8.37 38.18 70.26
CA SER A 25 -7.86 37.37 69.15
C SER A 25 -8.78 37.43 67.93
N CYS A 26 -8.22 37.18 66.75
CA CYS A 26 -8.93 37.08 65.49
C CYS A 26 -9.10 35.61 65.07
N THR A 27 -10.24 35.30 64.46
CA THR A 27 -10.59 33.99 63.90
C THR A 27 -11.12 34.20 62.48
N HIS A 28 -10.60 33.43 61.53
CA HIS A 28 -11.00 33.48 60.12
C HIS A 28 -11.57 32.13 59.74
N SER A 29 -12.85 32.10 59.33
CA SER A 29 -13.51 30.85 58.92
C SER A 29 -13.64 30.78 57.41
N ALA A 30 -13.11 29.71 56.81
CA ALA A 30 -13.12 29.52 55.37
C ALA A 30 -14.54 29.37 54.80
N LEU A 31 -14.80 30.10 53.72
CA LEU A 31 -16.04 30.04 52.95
C LEU A 31 -15.92 29.09 51.76
N THR A 32 -17.07 28.64 51.26
CA THR A 32 -17.17 27.84 50.03
C THR A 32 -18.47 28.17 49.29
N GLY A 33 -18.38 28.36 47.97
CA GLY A 33 -19.53 28.62 47.09
C GLY A 33 -20.05 30.06 47.10
N THR A 34 -19.39 30.97 47.80
CA THR A 34 -19.65 32.41 47.72
C THR A 34 -18.84 33.01 46.57
N ASP A 35 -19.44 33.96 45.85
CA ASP A 35 -18.74 34.74 44.83
C ASP A 35 -17.56 35.50 45.45
N CYS A 36 -16.45 35.55 44.72
CA CYS A 36 -15.25 36.30 45.07
C CYS A 36 -14.58 36.81 43.79
N ASP A 37 -13.41 37.44 43.90
CA ASP A 37 -12.59 37.88 42.76
C ASP A 37 -11.15 37.46 43.05
N ASP A 38 -10.59 36.57 42.22
CA ASP A 38 -9.20 36.08 42.38
C ASP A 38 -8.17 36.99 41.69
N SER A 39 -8.63 38.12 41.15
CA SER A 39 -7.87 39.11 40.38
C SER A 39 -7.19 38.57 39.12
N ASN A 40 -7.55 37.36 38.68
CA ASN A 40 -7.07 36.76 37.46
C ASN A 40 -8.15 36.92 36.37
N LEU A 41 -7.90 37.79 35.39
CA LEU A 41 -8.82 37.99 34.27
C LEU A 41 -8.89 36.81 33.28
N CYS A 42 -8.09 35.76 33.54
CA CYS A 42 -8.14 34.48 32.85
C CYS A 42 -8.93 33.41 33.61
N THR A 43 -9.67 33.80 34.64
CA THR A 43 -10.69 32.98 35.28
C THR A 43 -12.06 33.64 35.14
N THR A 44 -13.11 32.82 35.15
CA THR A 44 -14.51 33.24 35.17
C THR A 44 -15.25 32.49 36.25
N ASP A 45 -16.36 33.06 36.74
CA ASP A 45 -17.20 32.46 37.78
C ASP A 45 -16.40 32.13 39.07
N ASP A 46 -15.62 33.11 39.52
CA ASP A 46 -14.79 33.04 40.72
C ASP A 46 -15.63 32.76 41.98
N VAL A 47 -15.32 31.65 42.63
CA VAL A 47 -16.00 31.23 43.85
C VAL A 47 -15.01 30.77 44.90
N CYS A 48 -15.38 30.98 46.16
CA CYS A 48 -14.59 30.49 47.27
C CYS A 48 -14.56 28.94 47.28
N GLN A 49 -13.37 28.37 47.39
CA GLN A 49 -13.11 26.95 47.51
C GLN A 49 -12.20 26.73 48.72
N GLY A 50 -12.79 26.35 49.87
CA GLY A 50 -12.02 26.07 51.08
C GLY A 50 -11.22 27.28 51.61
N GLY A 51 -11.73 28.51 51.45
CA GLY A 51 -11.07 29.72 51.92
C GLY A 51 -10.13 30.39 50.92
N SER A 52 -10.03 29.87 49.69
CA SER A 52 -9.31 30.49 48.57
C SER A 52 -10.27 30.85 47.45
N CYS A 53 -10.09 32.01 46.83
CA CYS A 53 -10.85 32.38 45.65
C CYS A 53 -10.24 31.70 44.41
N ALA A 54 -11.07 31.05 43.60
CA ALA A 54 -10.65 30.47 42.33
C ALA A 54 -11.83 30.36 41.36
N GLY A 55 -11.63 30.75 40.11
CA GLY A 55 -12.60 30.54 39.03
C GLY A 55 -12.26 29.39 38.08
N MET A 56 -13.11 29.24 37.07
CA MET A 56 -12.88 28.36 35.93
C MET A 56 -11.94 29.04 34.94
N ALA A 57 -10.94 28.30 34.45
CA ALA A 57 -10.01 28.84 33.46
C ALA A 57 -10.77 29.30 32.20
N LYS A 58 -10.45 30.50 31.75
CA LYS A 58 -10.94 31.07 30.50
C LYS A 58 -10.42 30.24 29.33
N ASP A 59 -11.34 29.88 28.43
CA ASP A 59 -11.01 29.19 27.19
C ASP A 59 -10.36 30.18 26.20
N CYS A 60 -9.14 29.86 25.80
CA CYS A 60 -8.36 30.60 24.80
C CYS A 60 -7.99 29.69 23.62
N ASP A 61 -8.65 28.56 23.42
CA ASP A 61 -8.39 27.66 22.29
C ASP A 61 -8.79 28.33 20.96
N ASP A 62 -7.82 28.55 20.06
CA ASP A 62 -8.09 29.08 18.71
C ASP A 62 -8.33 27.98 17.66
N ASN A 63 -8.31 26.72 18.08
CA ASN A 63 -8.44 25.49 17.29
C ASN A 63 -7.33 25.31 16.24
N ASP A 64 -6.22 26.04 16.34
CA ASP A 64 -5.03 25.79 15.52
C ASP A 64 -4.08 24.85 16.27
N PRO A 65 -3.84 23.62 15.78
CA PRO A 65 -2.97 22.68 16.48
C PRO A 65 -1.49 23.09 16.47
N CYS A 66 -1.15 24.15 15.74
CA CYS A 66 0.19 24.74 15.67
C CYS A 66 0.31 26.10 16.36
N THR A 67 -0.58 26.40 17.31
CA THR A 67 -0.42 27.48 18.28
C THR A 67 -0.26 26.89 19.69
N VAL A 68 0.23 27.72 20.61
CA VAL A 68 0.26 27.39 22.04
C VAL A 68 -0.59 28.41 22.78
N ASP A 69 -1.82 28.03 23.11
CA ASP A 69 -2.77 28.95 23.73
C ASP A 69 -2.39 29.33 25.15
N SER A 70 -2.47 30.62 25.41
CA SER A 70 -2.19 31.19 26.72
C SER A 70 -3.10 32.38 26.98
N CYS A 71 -3.37 32.63 28.26
CA CYS A 71 -4.13 33.78 28.70
C CYS A 71 -3.27 34.61 29.65
N GLU A 72 -3.20 35.92 29.43
CA GLU A 72 -2.45 36.86 30.28
C GLU A 72 -3.31 37.29 31.49
N PRO A 73 -3.00 36.85 32.73
CA PRO A 73 -3.85 37.03 33.91
C PRO A 73 -4.21 38.48 34.22
N SER A 74 -3.30 39.42 33.91
CA SER A 74 -3.49 40.84 34.22
C SER A 74 -4.39 41.58 33.24
N THR A 75 -4.63 41.02 32.04
CA THR A 75 -5.41 41.67 30.98
C THR A 75 -6.58 40.82 30.49
N GLY A 76 -6.56 39.52 30.77
CA GLY A 76 -7.50 38.54 30.23
C GLY A 76 -7.35 38.33 28.72
N ALA A 77 -6.27 38.81 28.11
CA ALA A 77 -6.03 38.67 26.68
C ALA A 77 -5.52 37.27 26.36
N CYS A 78 -6.11 36.63 25.36
CA CYS A 78 -5.60 35.38 24.79
C CYS A 78 -4.43 35.67 23.84
N ALA A 79 -3.43 34.79 23.86
CA ALA A 79 -2.29 34.80 22.98
C ALA A 79 -2.06 33.39 22.42
N HIS A 80 -1.78 33.34 21.11
CA HIS A 80 -1.63 32.10 20.33
C HIS A 80 -0.28 32.12 19.59
N PRO A 81 0.87 32.15 20.29
CA PRO A 81 2.18 32.06 19.66
C PRO A 81 2.30 30.78 18.83
N VAL A 82 2.92 30.89 17.66
CA VAL A 82 3.20 29.75 16.78
C VAL A 82 4.08 28.72 17.49
N ALA A 83 3.69 27.46 17.42
CA ALA A 83 4.42 26.33 17.97
C ALA A 83 5.78 26.14 17.28
N SER A 84 6.75 25.57 18.00
CA SER A 84 8.07 25.27 17.43
C SER A 84 8.00 24.23 16.31
N SER A 85 8.98 24.25 15.41
CA SER A 85 9.08 23.23 14.36
C SER A 85 9.24 21.85 14.97
N GLY A 86 8.48 20.87 14.47
CA GLY A 86 8.51 19.50 14.98
C GLY A 86 7.60 19.26 16.19
N THR A 87 6.81 20.25 16.61
CA THR A 87 5.74 20.03 17.59
C THR A 87 4.70 19.11 16.96
N PRO A 88 4.30 17.99 17.61
CA PRO A 88 3.25 17.11 17.10
C PRO A 88 1.94 17.86 16.93
N CYS A 89 1.25 17.62 15.83
CA CYS A 89 -0.06 18.17 15.53
C CYS A 89 -0.88 17.14 14.73
N ASP A 90 -2.07 17.50 14.28
CA ASP A 90 -2.90 16.70 13.36
C ASP A 90 -3.31 17.62 12.20
N ASP A 91 -2.92 17.27 10.97
CA ASP A 91 -3.25 18.05 9.77
C ASP A 91 -4.64 17.70 9.20
N GLY A 92 -5.32 16.75 9.84
CA GLY A 92 -6.66 16.27 9.50
C GLY A 92 -6.71 15.42 8.23
N ALA A 93 -5.57 15.10 7.60
CA ALA A 93 -5.52 14.24 6.43
C ALA A 93 -5.33 12.77 6.87
N PRO A 94 -6.30 11.86 6.61
CA PRO A 94 -6.17 10.46 7.05
C PRO A 94 -5.03 9.66 6.40
N CYS A 95 -4.40 10.22 5.37
CA CYS A 95 -3.33 9.61 4.57
C CYS A 95 -1.97 10.28 4.82
N THR A 96 -1.84 11.01 5.92
CA THR A 96 -0.57 11.52 6.44
C THR A 96 -0.27 10.86 7.78
N GLU A 97 1.02 10.77 8.10
CA GLU A 97 1.55 10.28 9.36
C GLU A 97 2.71 11.19 9.81
N ASP A 98 3.00 11.18 11.12
CA ASP A 98 4.05 11.99 11.74
C ASP A 98 3.88 13.51 11.54
N ASP A 99 2.62 13.95 11.60
CA ASP A 99 2.19 15.34 11.48
C ASP A 99 2.89 16.26 12.48
N GLN A 100 3.52 17.30 11.93
CA GLN A 100 4.33 18.24 12.69
C GLN A 100 4.14 19.68 12.23
N CYS A 101 4.20 20.58 13.21
CA CYS A 101 4.18 22.01 12.93
C CYS A 101 5.45 22.44 12.22
N GLN A 102 5.29 23.27 11.20
CA GLN A 102 6.38 23.92 10.50
C GLN A 102 6.65 25.24 11.21
N GLY A 103 7.68 25.34 12.05
CA GLY A 103 7.86 26.39 13.09
C GLY A 103 7.96 27.86 12.62
N SER A 104 7.64 28.15 11.37
CA SER A 104 7.48 29.50 10.81
C SER A 104 6.09 29.76 10.22
N ALA A 105 5.17 28.80 10.29
CA ALA A 105 3.83 28.87 9.72
C ALA A 105 2.80 28.19 10.63
N LEU A 106 1.57 28.69 10.59
CA LEU A 106 0.37 28.02 11.09
C LEU A 106 0.03 26.86 10.14
N SER A 107 0.91 25.87 10.10
CA SER A 107 0.86 24.77 9.15
C SER A 107 1.29 23.50 9.85
N CYS A 108 0.32 22.61 10.03
CA CYS A 108 0.55 21.22 10.36
C CYS A 108 0.66 20.41 9.07
N THR A 109 1.69 19.58 8.94
CA THR A 109 1.84 18.69 7.79
C THR A 109 2.54 17.40 8.20
N GLY A 110 2.08 16.26 7.70
CA GLY A 110 2.79 14.99 7.82
C GLY A 110 3.55 14.53 6.59
N THR A 111 4.06 13.31 6.70
CA THR A 111 4.56 12.51 5.58
C THR A 111 3.44 11.66 5.00
N VAL A 112 3.49 11.38 3.70
CA VAL A 112 2.48 10.53 3.06
C VAL A 112 2.54 9.13 3.65
N LYS A 113 1.39 8.65 4.16
CA LYS A 113 1.21 7.29 4.64
C LYS A 113 1.54 6.28 3.55
N SER A 114 2.49 5.39 3.83
CA SER A 114 2.78 4.29 2.91
C SER A 114 1.68 3.23 3.01
N CYS A 115 1.10 2.87 1.86
CA CYS A 115 0.16 1.77 1.74
C CYS A 115 0.74 0.58 0.98
N SER A 116 2.07 0.49 0.87
CA SER A 116 2.67 -0.60 0.10
C SER A 116 2.43 -1.96 0.75
N ASP A 117 2.00 -2.95 -0.04
CA ASP A 117 1.90 -4.36 0.37
C ASP A 117 3.03 -5.24 -0.16
N ASP A 118 4.07 -4.61 -0.72
CA ASP A 118 5.22 -5.24 -1.37
C ASP A 118 4.86 -6.12 -2.59
N ASP A 119 3.62 -6.05 -3.12
CA ASP A 119 3.24 -6.71 -4.37
C ASP A 119 3.41 -5.73 -5.55
N SER A 120 4.30 -6.05 -6.48
CA SER A 120 4.48 -5.24 -7.70
C SER A 120 3.28 -5.29 -8.65
N CYS A 121 2.34 -6.19 -8.42
CA CYS A 121 1.08 -6.32 -9.15
C CYS A 121 -0.11 -5.65 -8.47
N THR A 122 0.12 -4.78 -7.48
CA THR A 122 -0.90 -3.91 -6.89
C THR A 122 -0.58 -2.44 -7.14
N ALA A 123 -1.64 -1.66 -7.34
CA ALA A 123 -1.61 -0.22 -7.18
C ALA A 123 -2.03 0.12 -5.76
N ASP A 124 -1.07 0.53 -4.95
CA ASP A 124 -1.28 0.87 -3.55
C ASP A 124 -1.70 2.32 -3.40
N THR A 125 -2.89 2.53 -2.85
CA THR A 125 -3.44 3.86 -2.64
C THR A 125 -4.06 3.99 -1.25
N CYS A 126 -3.88 5.14 -0.63
CA CYS A 126 -4.60 5.51 0.58
C CYS A 126 -5.90 6.22 0.22
N ASP A 127 -7.02 5.77 0.76
CA ASP A 127 -8.30 6.45 0.61
C ASP A 127 -8.32 7.76 1.43
N PRO A 128 -8.43 8.94 0.80
CA PRO A 128 -8.30 10.23 1.50
C PRO A 128 -9.45 10.54 2.47
N ALA A 129 -10.57 9.80 2.40
CA ALA A 129 -11.70 10.00 3.30
C ALA A 129 -11.62 9.13 4.55
N SER A 130 -11.12 7.89 4.43
CA SER A 130 -11.10 6.90 5.51
C SER A 130 -9.72 6.59 6.05
N GLY A 131 -8.64 6.96 5.35
CA GLY A 131 -7.26 6.61 5.71
C GLY A 131 -6.91 5.14 5.54
N SER A 132 -7.80 4.38 4.88
CA SER A 132 -7.63 2.95 4.64
C SER A 132 -6.77 2.70 3.41
N CYS A 133 -5.84 1.74 3.52
CA CYS A 133 -5.06 1.29 2.38
C CYS A 133 -5.89 0.39 1.46
N GLN A 134 -5.75 0.63 0.16
CA GLN A 134 -6.38 -0.12 -0.91
C GLN A 134 -5.30 -0.63 -1.86
N HIS A 135 -5.31 -1.93 -2.11
CA HIS A 135 -4.38 -2.63 -2.99
C HIS A 135 -5.17 -3.12 -4.20
N ILE A 136 -5.10 -2.37 -5.30
CA ILE A 136 -5.91 -2.67 -6.48
C ILE A 136 -5.06 -3.43 -7.47
N GLY A 137 -5.46 -4.65 -7.82
CA GLY A 137 -4.72 -5.48 -8.76
C GLY A 137 -4.48 -4.78 -10.10
N GLU A 138 -3.23 -4.81 -10.54
CA GLU A 138 -2.78 -4.29 -11.81
C GLU A 138 -3.29 -5.12 -12.99
N ARG A 139 -3.27 -4.52 -14.18
CA ARG A 139 -3.77 -5.19 -15.39
C ARG A 139 -2.88 -6.38 -15.78
N ALA A 140 -3.51 -7.41 -16.36
CA ALA A 140 -2.78 -8.50 -17.00
C ALA A 140 -1.76 -7.97 -18.03
N GLY A 141 -0.51 -8.41 -17.93
CA GLY A 141 0.59 -7.97 -18.79
C GLY A 141 1.34 -6.73 -18.30
N THR A 142 0.97 -6.12 -17.16
CA THR A 142 1.81 -5.12 -16.49
C THR A 142 3.13 -5.78 -16.10
N VAL A 143 4.25 -5.15 -16.44
CA VAL A 143 5.59 -5.62 -16.09
C VAL A 143 5.76 -5.57 -14.57
N CYS A 144 6.27 -6.65 -14.01
CA CYS A 144 6.50 -6.81 -12.58
C CYS A 144 7.80 -7.60 -12.35
N SER A 145 8.12 -7.90 -11.09
CA SER A 145 9.19 -8.82 -10.68
C SER A 145 8.57 -9.90 -9.81
N ASP A 146 8.83 -11.17 -10.09
CA ASP A 146 8.47 -12.29 -9.20
C ASP A 146 9.61 -12.66 -8.23
N ASP A 147 10.70 -11.87 -8.27
CA ASP A 147 11.94 -12.04 -7.51
C ASP A 147 12.63 -13.40 -7.73
N ASP A 148 12.23 -14.15 -8.75
CA ASP A 148 12.92 -15.34 -9.21
C ASP A 148 13.96 -14.92 -10.27
N PRO A 149 15.26 -15.03 -9.99
CA PRO A 149 16.29 -14.65 -10.95
C PRO A 149 16.37 -15.60 -12.16
N CYS A 150 15.65 -16.73 -12.13
CA CYS A 150 15.57 -17.74 -13.17
C CYS A 150 14.26 -17.71 -13.95
N THR A 151 13.49 -16.64 -13.84
CA THR A 151 12.37 -16.31 -14.72
C THR A 151 12.72 -15.10 -15.59
N SER A 152 11.94 -14.93 -16.66
CA SER A 152 12.07 -13.78 -17.54
C SER A 152 10.72 -13.37 -18.11
N GLY A 153 10.56 -12.06 -18.34
CA GLY A 153 9.34 -11.51 -18.90
C GLY A 153 8.18 -11.53 -17.90
N ASP A 154 8.47 -11.27 -16.63
CA ASP A 154 7.49 -11.38 -15.56
C ASP A 154 6.40 -10.34 -15.72
N VAL A 155 5.16 -10.82 -15.64
CA VAL A 155 3.98 -10.00 -15.83
C VAL A 155 2.87 -10.38 -14.86
N CYS A 156 2.09 -9.38 -14.48
CA CYS A 156 0.91 -9.59 -13.67
C CYS A 156 -0.13 -10.40 -14.46
N ASN A 157 -0.84 -11.31 -13.81
CA ASN A 157 -1.89 -12.10 -14.48
C ASN A 157 -3.24 -11.36 -14.56
N GLY A 158 -3.39 -10.25 -13.85
CA GLY A 158 -4.59 -9.39 -13.86
C GLY A 158 -5.75 -9.83 -12.97
N THR A 159 -5.65 -10.97 -12.29
CA THR A 159 -6.70 -11.52 -11.41
C THR A 159 -6.17 -12.15 -10.14
N ALA A 160 -4.91 -12.57 -10.12
CA ALA A 160 -4.19 -12.92 -8.92
C ALA A 160 -3.03 -11.94 -8.80
N LEU A 161 -2.94 -11.39 -7.60
CA LEU A 161 -1.83 -10.68 -6.95
C LEU A 161 -0.54 -11.53 -7.04
N SER A 162 -0.10 -11.80 -8.25
CA SER A 162 0.94 -12.75 -8.57
C SER A 162 1.64 -12.28 -9.83
N CYS A 163 2.89 -11.88 -9.65
CA CYS A 163 3.85 -11.75 -10.72
C CYS A 163 4.40 -13.13 -11.07
N ALA A 164 4.55 -13.43 -12.35
CA ALA A 164 5.25 -14.64 -12.81
C ALA A 164 5.81 -14.44 -14.21
N GLY A 165 7.01 -14.97 -14.44
CA GLY A 165 7.63 -15.06 -15.77
C GLY A 165 7.64 -16.46 -16.38
N ALA A 166 8.24 -16.54 -17.58
CA ALA A 166 8.63 -17.81 -18.16
C ALA A 166 10.00 -18.23 -17.61
N ALA A 167 10.17 -19.53 -17.31
CA ALA A 167 11.47 -20.05 -16.89
C ALA A 167 12.56 -19.69 -17.91
N LEU A 168 13.69 -19.19 -17.40
CA LEU A 168 14.85 -18.83 -18.19
C LEU A 168 15.39 -20.06 -18.91
N SER A 169 15.48 -19.99 -20.24
CA SER A 169 16.07 -21.04 -21.06
C SER A 169 17.58 -20.94 -21.02
N CYS A 170 18.23 -21.90 -20.38
CA CYS A 170 19.70 -21.97 -20.27
C CYS A 170 20.37 -22.95 -21.23
N ASP A 171 19.61 -23.61 -22.10
CA ASP A 171 20.11 -24.53 -23.12
C ASP A 171 21.22 -23.88 -23.96
N ASP A 172 22.45 -24.38 -23.83
CA ASP A 172 23.62 -23.88 -24.58
C ASP A 172 23.79 -24.58 -25.94
N GLY A 173 22.94 -25.57 -26.23
CA GLY A 173 22.93 -26.36 -27.45
C GLY A 173 23.98 -27.47 -27.49
N ASP A 174 24.77 -27.68 -26.43
CA ASP A 174 25.69 -28.80 -26.33
C ASP A 174 25.00 -29.99 -25.66
N SER A 175 24.88 -31.10 -26.40
CA SER A 175 24.28 -32.33 -25.84
C SER A 175 25.14 -33.00 -24.74
N CYS A 176 26.38 -32.54 -24.56
CA CYS A 176 27.29 -33.00 -23.52
C CYS A 176 27.36 -32.12 -22.28
N THR A 177 26.48 -31.13 -22.16
CA THR A 177 26.30 -30.33 -20.95
C THR A 177 24.92 -30.57 -20.35
N ALA A 178 24.83 -30.37 -19.04
CA ALA A 178 23.57 -30.21 -18.33
C ALA A 178 23.43 -28.74 -17.96
N ASP A 179 22.44 -28.08 -18.57
CA ASP A 179 22.19 -26.66 -18.38
C ASP A 179 21.19 -26.42 -17.26
N SER A 180 21.48 -25.41 -16.44
CA SER A 180 20.64 -25.00 -15.34
C SER A 180 20.79 -23.51 -15.10
N CYS A 181 19.76 -22.88 -14.56
CA CYS A 181 19.89 -21.53 -14.04
C CYS A 181 20.34 -21.58 -12.58
N ASP A 182 21.34 -20.76 -12.24
CA ASP A 182 21.80 -20.59 -10.87
C ASP A 182 20.83 -19.66 -10.11
N MET A 183 20.12 -20.19 -9.12
CA MET A 183 19.13 -19.44 -8.32
C MET A 183 19.73 -18.31 -7.47
N ALA A 184 21.05 -18.26 -7.27
CA ALA A 184 21.70 -17.21 -6.51
C ALA A 184 22.17 -16.05 -7.39
N THR A 185 22.52 -16.33 -8.65
CA THR A 185 23.05 -15.30 -9.57
C THR A 185 22.09 -14.93 -10.70
N GLY A 186 21.13 -15.79 -11.04
CA GLY A 186 20.30 -15.66 -12.25
C GLY A 186 21.04 -15.93 -13.55
N GLU A 187 22.25 -16.49 -13.47
CA GLU A 187 23.07 -16.79 -14.63
C GLU A 187 22.88 -18.25 -15.06
N CYS A 188 22.95 -18.48 -16.36
CA CYS A 188 22.98 -19.84 -16.89
C CYS A 188 24.32 -20.50 -16.59
N ALA A 189 24.27 -21.68 -15.99
CA ALA A 189 25.39 -22.53 -15.69
C ALA A 189 25.24 -23.86 -16.45
N SER A 190 26.30 -24.26 -17.14
CA SER A 190 26.38 -25.56 -17.81
C SER A 190 27.44 -26.43 -17.13
N VAL A 191 27.09 -27.70 -16.89
CA VAL A 191 27.97 -28.70 -16.26
C VAL A 191 28.20 -29.83 -17.24
N ALA A 192 29.47 -30.13 -17.55
CA ALA A 192 29.82 -31.24 -18.41
C ALA A 192 29.26 -32.57 -17.88
N LEU A 193 28.60 -33.31 -18.77
CA LEU A 193 28.17 -34.68 -18.50
C LEU A 193 29.39 -35.61 -18.35
N ALA A 194 29.16 -36.74 -17.69
CA ALA A 194 30.20 -37.73 -17.48
C ALA A 194 30.74 -38.29 -18.81
N ASP A 195 32.05 -38.55 -18.85
CA ASP A 195 32.66 -39.20 -20.01
C ASP A 195 31.96 -40.53 -20.32
N GLY A 196 31.64 -40.74 -21.61
CA GLY A 196 30.87 -41.90 -22.07
C GLY A 196 29.35 -41.74 -22.02
N ALA A 197 28.82 -40.61 -21.54
CA ALA A 197 27.40 -40.28 -21.72
C ALA A 197 27.08 -40.19 -23.22
N ALA A 198 25.93 -40.71 -23.64
CA ALA A 198 25.51 -40.65 -25.03
C ALA A 198 25.21 -39.20 -25.44
N CYS A 199 25.61 -38.82 -26.65
CA CYS A 199 25.36 -37.52 -27.25
C CYS A 199 25.11 -37.70 -28.76
N GLU A 200 24.83 -36.61 -29.47
CA GLU A 200 24.69 -36.62 -30.94
C GLU A 200 25.67 -35.59 -31.51
N ASP A 201 26.61 -36.03 -32.34
CA ASP A 201 27.67 -35.15 -32.87
C ASP A 201 27.22 -34.28 -34.08
N GLY A 202 25.96 -34.47 -34.51
CA GLY A 202 25.38 -33.81 -35.68
C GLY A 202 25.92 -34.30 -37.02
N ILE A 203 26.82 -35.29 -37.01
CA ILE A 203 27.33 -35.97 -38.19
C ILE A 203 26.42 -37.16 -38.46
N PRO A 204 25.71 -37.21 -39.60
CA PRO A 204 24.92 -38.38 -39.91
C PRO A 204 25.85 -39.58 -40.06
N CYS A 205 25.33 -40.79 -39.78
CA CYS A 205 26.02 -42.06 -40.02
C CYS A 205 27.10 -42.47 -38.99
N THR A 206 27.12 -41.85 -37.82
CA THR A 206 27.92 -42.26 -36.65
C THR A 206 27.05 -43.05 -35.65
N GLN A 207 27.67 -43.98 -34.91
CA GLN A 207 27.02 -44.71 -33.83
C GLN A 207 27.94 -44.78 -32.62
N GLY A 208 27.39 -44.55 -31.43
CA GLY A 208 28.15 -44.54 -30.18
C GLY A 208 28.87 -43.23 -29.92
N ASP A 209 28.33 -42.13 -30.43
CA ASP A 209 28.70 -40.77 -30.07
C ASP A 209 28.62 -40.62 -28.55
N HIS A 210 29.68 -40.05 -27.96
CA HIS A 210 29.77 -39.93 -26.52
C HIS A 210 30.48 -38.67 -26.08
N CYS A 211 30.19 -38.24 -24.86
CA CYS A 211 30.85 -37.12 -24.25
C CYS A 211 32.27 -37.49 -23.84
N SER A 212 33.21 -36.59 -24.13
CA SER A 212 34.59 -36.66 -23.66
C SER A 212 35.04 -35.25 -23.28
N ALA A 213 35.34 -35.02 -22.00
CA ALA A 213 35.71 -33.72 -21.46
C ALA A 213 34.69 -32.61 -21.77
N GLY A 214 33.40 -32.94 -21.72
CA GLY A 214 32.29 -32.00 -21.95
C GLY A 214 32.03 -31.65 -23.41
N VAL A 215 32.63 -32.36 -24.37
CA VAL A 215 32.37 -32.19 -25.81
C VAL A 215 31.90 -33.51 -26.39
N CYS A 216 30.90 -33.47 -27.28
CA CYS A 216 30.47 -34.66 -28.00
C CYS A 216 31.53 -35.09 -29.02
N VAL A 217 32.02 -36.32 -28.91
CA VAL A 217 32.95 -36.93 -29.86
C VAL A 217 32.26 -37.99 -30.69
N SER A 218 32.57 -38.01 -31.98
CA SER A 218 31.97 -38.93 -32.95
C SER A 218 32.30 -40.38 -32.62
N GLY A 219 31.29 -41.23 -32.68
CA GLY A 219 31.39 -42.67 -32.53
C GLY A 219 31.97 -43.37 -33.77
N GLU A 220 31.72 -44.67 -33.87
CA GLU A 220 32.16 -45.45 -35.01
C GLU A 220 31.27 -45.16 -36.23
N ALA A 221 31.89 -44.95 -37.39
CA ALA A 221 31.15 -44.82 -38.64
C ALA A 221 30.43 -46.14 -38.96
N VAL A 222 29.11 -46.07 -39.18
CA VAL A 222 28.32 -47.25 -39.46
C VAL A 222 28.65 -47.77 -40.89
N PRO A 223 29.08 -49.03 -41.06
CA PRO A 223 29.41 -49.51 -42.40
C PRO A 223 28.17 -49.65 -43.29
N GLY A 224 28.21 -49.03 -44.47
CA GLY A 224 27.17 -49.17 -45.49
C GLY A 224 26.08 -48.09 -45.47
N CYS A 225 26.17 -47.11 -44.58
CA CYS A 225 25.40 -45.87 -44.72
C CYS A 225 26.23 -44.84 -45.52
N GLY A 226 25.64 -44.34 -46.61
CA GLY A 226 26.27 -43.37 -47.49
C GLY A 226 26.22 -41.96 -46.89
N ALA A 227 27.25 -41.16 -47.16
CA ALA A 227 27.32 -39.74 -46.79
C ALA A 227 26.30 -38.84 -47.53
N ASP A 228 25.36 -39.43 -48.28
CA ASP A 228 24.31 -38.76 -49.03
C ASP A 228 22.99 -38.59 -48.23
N ALA A 229 22.92 -39.08 -46.99
CA ALA A 229 21.77 -38.85 -46.11
C ALA A 229 21.64 -37.42 -45.55
N GLY A 230 22.55 -36.50 -45.94
CA GLY A 230 22.66 -35.13 -45.42
C GLY A 230 22.06 -34.01 -46.29
N SER A 231 21.47 -34.29 -47.45
CA SER A 231 20.57 -33.31 -48.07
C SER A 231 19.14 -33.75 -47.87
N VAL A 232 18.43 -33.10 -46.95
CA VAL A 232 16.99 -32.88 -47.13
C VAL A 232 16.82 -32.10 -48.44
N ASP A 233 16.79 -32.83 -49.55
CA ASP A 233 16.31 -32.28 -50.79
C ASP A 233 14.85 -31.91 -50.55
N ALA A 234 14.55 -30.62 -50.55
CA ALA A 234 13.21 -30.07 -50.55
C ALA A 234 12.53 -30.36 -51.91
N SER A 235 12.48 -31.64 -52.28
CA SER A 235 11.92 -32.14 -53.54
C SER A 235 11.63 -33.65 -53.43
N SER A 236 10.98 -34.05 -52.33
CA SER A 236 10.30 -35.35 -52.24
C SER A 236 8.97 -35.12 -51.56
N THR A 237 8.01 -34.64 -52.34
CA THR A 237 6.60 -34.70 -51.92
C THR A 237 6.24 -36.17 -51.70
N PRO A 238 5.75 -36.56 -50.51
CA PRO A 238 5.13 -37.87 -50.39
C PRO A 238 3.89 -37.84 -51.30
N THR A 239 3.90 -38.72 -52.30
CA THR A 239 2.71 -39.02 -53.08
C THR A 239 1.60 -39.46 -52.13
N PRO A 240 0.39 -38.87 -52.17
CA PRO A 240 -0.71 -39.38 -51.38
C PRO A 240 -1.13 -40.74 -51.94
N ALA A 241 -0.99 -41.79 -51.14
CA ALA A 241 -1.59 -43.08 -51.42
C ALA A 241 -3.14 -42.95 -51.34
N PRO A 242 -3.87 -43.68 -52.20
CA PRO A 242 -5.31 -43.48 -52.38
C PRO A 242 -6.15 -44.04 -51.22
N ASP A 243 -7.25 -43.33 -50.98
CA ASP A 243 -8.40 -43.72 -50.16
C ASP A 243 -8.80 -45.19 -50.28
N GLY A 244 -9.10 -45.81 -49.14
CA GLY A 244 -9.79 -47.08 -49.12
C GLY A 244 -9.98 -47.73 -47.75
N GLY A 245 -11.13 -47.49 -47.13
CA GLY A 245 -11.85 -48.58 -46.45
C GLY A 245 -11.93 -48.59 -44.92
N ALA A 246 -12.92 -47.84 -44.41
CA ALA A 246 -13.92 -48.24 -43.43
C ALA A 246 -13.59 -49.28 -42.32
N ALA A 247 -13.77 -48.83 -41.07
CA ALA A 247 -14.33 -49.65 -39.99
C ALA A 247 -15.34 -48.80 -39.17
N PRO A 248 -16.39 -49.41 -38.59
CA PRO A 248 -17.63 -48.73 -38.24
C PRO A 248 -17.61 -48.14 -36.83
N ALA A 249 -18.20 -46.96 -36.67
CA ALA A 249 -18.67 -46.45 -35.38
C ALA A 249 -20.21 -46.48 -35.35
N ILE A 250 -20.72 -47.43 -34.56
CA ILE A 250 -21.87 -47.26 -33.67
C ILE A 250 -21.65 -45.96 -32.85
N ASP A 251 -22.59 -45.13 -32.42
CA ASP A 251 -23.97 -45.26 -31.98
C ASP A 251 -24.50 -43.81 -31.78
N THR A 252 -25.82 -43.61 -31.93
CA THR A 252 -26.69 -42.53 -31.40
C THR A 252 -26.12 -41.10 -31.24
N GLY A 253 -26.69 -40.03 -31.82
CA GLY A 253 -28.08 -39.73 -32.10
C GLY A 253 -28.39 -38.33 -31.57
N CYS A 254 -28.98 -37.47 -32.41
CA CYS A 254 -30.06 -36.51 -32.12
C CYS A 254 -29.96 -35.32 -33.08
N GLY A 255 -30.86 -35.30 -34.06
CA GLY A 255 -31.08 -34.12 -34.89
C GLY A 255 -32.00 -33.11 -34.21
N CYS A 256 -31.91 -31.86 -34.64
CA CYS A 256 -32.98 -30.88 -34.53
C CYS A 256 -33.07 -30.11 -35.84
N GLY A 257 -34.18 -30.30 -36.53
CA GLY A 257 -34.52 -29.66 -37.80
C GLY A 257 -35.01 -28.23 -37.63
N MET A 258 -35.01 -27.53 -38.76
CA MET A 258 -35.58 -26.21 -38.96
C MET A 258 -37.11 -26.27 -39.10
N SER A 259 -37.82 -25.41 -38.37
CA SER A 259 -39.13 -24.83 -38.70
C SER A 259 -39.32 -23.65 -37.74
N GLY A 260 -39.47 -22.39 -38.15
CA GLY A 260 -40.61 -21.86 -38.89
C GLY A 260 -41.43 -20.94 -37.95
N SER A 261 -41.17 -19.62 -38.05
CA SER A 261 -41.95 -18.37 -37.75
C SER A 261 -43.29 -18.37 -36.95
N PRO A 262 -43.90 -17.19 -36.65
CA PRO A 262 -43.46 -16.02 -35.86
C PRO A 262 -44.53 -15.59 -34.80
N ALA A 263 -44.30 -14.47 -34.10
CA ALA A 263 -45.27 -13.47 -33.59
C ALA A 263 -45.28 -13.19 -32.06
N MET A 264 -45.65 -11.93 -31.78
CA MET A 264 -45.80 -11.22 -30.49
C MET A 264 -44.48 -10.62 -29.97
N GLY A 265 -44.25 -9.30 -29.90
CA GLY A 265 -45.15 -8.17 -29.76
C GLY A 265 -44.86 -7.48 -28.42
N LEU A 266 -44.71 -6.15 -28.45
CA LEU A 266 -44.58 -5.17 -27.35
C LEU A 266 -43.19 -4.62 -27.05
N GLY A 267 -43.07 -3.28 -27.16
CA GLY A 267 -42.20 -2.48 -26.29
C GLY A 267 -41.25 -1.51 -26.99
N LEU A 268 -41.77 -0.41 -27.56
CA LEU A 268 -40.99 0.81 -27.78
C LEU A 268 -40.32 1.25 -26.45
N ILE A 269 -39.08 1.74 -26.51
CA ILE A 269 -38.68 3.12 -26.18
C ILE A 269 -37.23 3.31 -26.67
N ALA A 270 -37.08 4.20 -27.65
CA ALA A 270 -35.80 4.69 -28.14
C ALA A 270 -35.39 5.92 -27.32
N PHE A 271 -34.19 5.91 -26.73
CA PHE A 271 -33.55 7.14 -26.24
C PHE A 271 -32.43 7.54 -27.20
N CYS A 272 -32.72 8.58 -27.97
CA CYS A 272 -31.79 9.31 -28.81
C CYS A 272 -31.03 10.31 -27.92
N GLY A 273 -29.76 10.02 -27.62
CA GLY A 273 -28.86 10.90 -26.88
C GLY A 273 -28.13 11.87 -27.80
N LEU A 274 -28.60 13.12 -27.81
CA LEU A 274 -28.12 14.24 -28.62
C LEU A 274 -26.71 14.68 -28.17
N PHE A 275 -25.70 14.48 -29.02
CA PHE A 275 -24.35 15.03 -28.86
C PHE A 275 -24.35 16.51 -29.31
N LEU A 276 -24.45 17.45 -28.37
CA LEU A 276 -24.18 18.87 -28.62
C LEU A 276 -22.74 19.21 -28.23
N ARG A 277 -21.85 19.21 -29.23
CA ARG A 277 -20.58 19.92 -29.19
C ARG A 277 -20.86 21.42 -29.04
N ARG A 278 -20.37 22.06 -27.97
CA ARG A 278 -20.13 23.51 -27.96
C ARG A 278 -18.64 23.77 -27.99
N ARG A 279 -18.20 24.40 -29.08
CA ARG A 279 -16.96 25.16 -29.16
C ARG A 279 -17.18 26.52 -28.50
N LYS A 280 -16.38 26.85 -27.50
CA LYS A 280 -15.67 28.13 -27.41
C LYS A 280 -14.52 27.98 -26.45
#